data_AF-A5HG73-F1
#
_entry.id   AF-A5HG73-F1
#
_cell.length_a   1.000
_cell.length_b   1.000
_cell.length_c   1.000
_cell.angle_alpha   90.00
_cell.angle_beta   90.00
_cell.angle_gamma   90.00
#
_symmetry.space_group_name_H-M   'P 1'
#
loop_
_entity.id
_entity.type
_entity.pdbx_description
1 polymer ?
#
loop_
_entity_poly.entity_id
_entity_poly.type
_entity_poly.pdbx_seq_one_letter_code
_entity_poly.pdbx_strand_id
1 'polypeptide(L)' 'CDCSAHAGSVDCAARGLSAVPSDLPPGTRSLRLQLNGIAELPDGAF' A
#
# COMPACT_ATOMS: atom_id res chain seq x y z
N CYS A 1 -2.46 3.94 -7.03
CA CYS A 1 -1.45 4.41 -6.07
C CYS A 1 -0.36 5.13 -6.82
N ASP A 2 0.41 5.99 -6.16
CA ASP A 2 1.58 6.65 -6.74
C ASP A 2 2.85 5.97 -6.25
N CYS A 3 3.69 5.52 -7.18
CA CYS A 3 4.89 4.74 -6.88
C CYS A 3 6.15 5.59 -7.14
N SER A 4 6.97 5.76 -6.11
CA SER A 4 8.30 6.36 -6.20
C SER A 4 9.36 5.26 -6.10
N ALA A 5 9.74 4.72 -7.27
CA ALA A 5 10.72 3.63 -7.36
C ALA A 5 12.09 3.98 -6.76
N HIS A 6 12.54 5.23 -6.94
CA HIS A 6 13.81 5.71 -6.40
C HIS A 6 13.83 5.78 -4.86
N ALA A 7 12.70 6.10 -4.24
CA ALA A 7 12.56 6.13 -2.79
C ALA A 7 12.09 4.79 -2.19
N GLY A 8 11.67 3.84 -3.04
CA GLY A 8 10.98 2.62 -2.61
C GLY A 8 9.69 2.92 -1.85
N SER A 9 8.97 3.97 -2.23
CA SER A 9 7.75 4.41 -1.53
C SER A 9 6.53 4.25 -2.42
N VAL A 10 5.44 3.71 -1.87
CA VAL A 10 4.15 3.55 -2.55
C VAL A 10 3.08 4.29 -1.76
N ASP A 11 2.44 5.27 -2.39
CA ASP A 11 1.37 6.06 -1.79
C ASP A 11 0.00 5.66 -2.34
N CYS A 12 -0.74 4.92 -1.52
CA CYS A 12 -2.11 4.49 -1.76
C CYS A 12 -3.11 5.24 -0.87
N ALA A 13 -2.77 6.42 -0.32
CA ALA A 13 -3.68 7.19 0.51
C ALA A 13 -4.98 7.55 -0.22
N ALA A 14 -6.12 7.49 0.48
CA ALA A 14 -7.41 7.99 -0.01
C ALA A 14 -7.81 7.44 -1.39
N ARG A 15 -7.46 6.18 -1.68
CA ARG A 15 -7.80 5.51 -2.94
C ARG A 15 -9.09 4.70 -2.86
N GLY A 16 -9.77 4.68 -1.71
CA GLY A 16 -10.98 3.90 -1.50
C GLY A 16 -10.72 2.39 -1.48
N LEU A 17 -9.52 1.96 -1.07
CA LEU A 17 -9.18 0.55 -1.01
C LEU A 17 -9.96 -0.15 0.10
N SER A 18 -10.49 -1.33 -0.20
CA SER A 18 -11.12 -2.23 0.79
C SER A 18 -10.16 -3.27 1.34
N ALA A 19 -9.00 -3.46 0.70
CA ALA A 19 -7.97 -4.40 1.08
C ALA A 19 -6.56 -3.85 0.77
N VAL A 20 -5.54 -4.46 1.38
CA VAL A 20 -4.14 -4.17 1.06
C VAL A 20 -3.84 -4.64 -0.37
N PRO A 21 -3.28 -3.80 -1.25
CA PRO A 21 -2.91 -4.21 -2.60
C PRO A 21 -1.76 -5.21 -2.56
N SER A 22 -1.90 -6.31 -3.30
CA SER A 22 -0.90 -7.38 -3.41
C SER A 22 0.16 -7.13 -4.50
N ASP A 23 -0.12 -6.23 -5.44
CA ASP A 23 0.80 -5.88 -6.54
C ASP A 23 1.65 -4.66 -6.19
N LEU A 24 2.57 -4.84 -5.25
CA LEU A 24 3.53 -3.81 -4.84
C LEU A 24 4.85 -3.97 -5.60
N PRO A 25 5.48 -2.87 -6.05
CA PRO A 25 6.80 -2.91 -6.67
C PRO A 25 7.82 -3.66 -5.78
N PRO A 26 8.67 -4.52 -6.36
CA PRO A 26 9.72 -5.20 -5.61
C PRO A 26 10.67 -4.16 -5.02
N GLY A 27 10.99 -4.30 -3.73
CA GLY A 27 11.80 -3.33 -3.01
C GLY A 27 11.02 -2.13 -2.45
N THR A 28 9.69 -2.20 -2.39
CA THR A 28 8.87 -1.26 -1.61
C THR A 28 9.30 -1.31 -0.13
N ARG A 29 9.74 -0.17 0.39
CA ARG A 29 10.20 0.04 1.78
C ARG A 29 9.16 0.79 2.61
N SER A 30 8.32 1.59 1.96
CA SER A 30 7.28 2.38 2.60
C SER A 30 5.99 2.26 1.81
N LEU A 31 4.91 1.90 2.50
CA LEU A 31 3.57 1.76 1.93
C LEU A 31 2.58 2.61 2.72
N ARG A 32 1.90 3.53 2.04
CA ARG A 32 0.93 4.45 2.63
C ARG A 32 -0.49 4.04 2.30
N LEU A 33 -1.28 3.60 3.30
CA LEU A 33 -2.64 3.09 3.12
C LEU A 33 -3.72 3.87 3.89
N GLN A 34 -3.38 5.02 4.49
CA GLN A 34 -4.34 5.82 5.25
C GLN A 34 -5.55 6.29 4.42
N LEU A 35 -6.66 6.60 5.10
CA LEU A 35 -7.91 7.09 4.50
C LEU A 35 -8.50 6.11 3.48
N ASN A 36 -8.30 4.81 3.68
CA ASN A 36 -8.96 3.75 2.94
C ASN A 36 -9.96 3.01 3.84
N GLY A 37 -10.83 2.20 3.24
CA GLY A 37 -11.81 1.37 3.94
C GLY A 37 -11.29 -0.04 4.22
N ILE A 38 -10.00 -0.18 4.54
CA ILE A 38 -9.38 -1.48 4.84
C ILE A 38 -9.83 -1.88 6.25
N ALA A 39 -10.72 -2.86 6.32
CA ALA A 39 -11.28 -3.34 7.59
C ALA A 39 -10.38 -4.39 8.26
N GLU A 40 -9.59 -5.12 7.47
CA GLU A 40 -8.71 -6.19 7.92
C GLU A 40 -7.39 -6.14 7.16
N LEU A 41 -6.31 -6.51 7.85
CA LEU A 41 -5.02 -6.78 7.22
C LEU A 41 -4.95 -8.29 6.92
N PRO A 42 -4.49 -8.67 5.71
CA PRO A 42 -4.30 -10.08 5.39
C PRO A 42 -3.21 -10.70 6.29
N ASP A 43 -3.33 -12.00 6.53
CA ASP A 43 -2.31 -12.76 7.24
C ASP A 43 -0.96 -12.62 6.53
N GLY A 44 0.09 -12.28 7.29
CA GLY A 44 1.42 -12.06 6.73
C GLY A 44 1.60 -10.75 5.98
N ALA A 45 0.78 -9.73 6.25
CA ALA A 45 0.98 -8.37 5.71
C ALA A 45 2.32 -7.72 6.12
N PHE A 46 3.03 -8.29 7.11
CA PHE A 46 4.30 -7.80 7.65
C PHE A 46 5.30 -8.93 7.82
#